data_AF-A0A918UAX8-F1
#
_entry.id   AF-A0A918UAX8-F1
#
_cell.length_a   1.000
_cell.length_b   1.000
_cell.length_c   1.000
_cell.angle_alpha   90.00
_cell.angle_beta   90.00
_cell.angle_gamma   90.00
#
_symmetry.space_group_name_H-M   'P 1'
#
loop_
_entity.id
_entity.type
_entity.pdbx_description
1 polymer ?
#
loop_
_entity_poly.entity_id
_entity_poly.type
_entity_poly.pdbx_seq_one_letter_code
_entity_poly.pdbx_strand_id
1 'polypeptide(L)'
;MNVPREPVVSIQQAYVSDVAEGHLAFAALVAHDCVAVPGPLDWLRDEKIPLEVLLIPVGGEEPGVVERIRPARAEIIGFASHPEGAVAFLYLAQPSRYCPTAGVLRAEDFEKSLSAGEKDMWKALEAAGGVPTRAQAPSWDAALRTVSGIEEAQRRELVRTELFQTAAEVAVKVCPPMKGCRGFVRP
;
A
#
# COMPACT_ATOMS: atom_id res chain seq x y z
N MET A 1 14.82 -7.09 16.74
CA MET A 1 14.30 -5.96 15.97
C MET A 1 13.66 -6.54 14.72
N ASN A 2 12.32 -6.46 14.59
CA ASN A 2 11.65 -6.87 13.36
C ASN A 2 12.04 -5.89 12.26
N VAL A 3 12.78 -6.36 11.26
CA VAL A 3 13.04 -5.58 10.05
C VAL A 3 11.69 -5.44 9.34
N PRO A 4 11.15 -4.22 9.16
CA PRO A 4 9.91 -4.06 8.42
C PRO A 4 10.14 -4.57 7.00
N ARG A 5 9.38 -5.59 6.62
CA ARG A 5 9.39 -6.15 5.28
C ARG A 5 8.41 -5.36 4.42
N GLU A 6 8.79 -5.18 3.17
CA GLU A 6 7.97 -4.50 2.19
C GLU A 6 6.62 -5.19 2.01
N PRO A 7 5.50 -4.46 1.95
CA PRO A 7 4.24 -5.06 1.58
C PRO A 7 4.29 -5.57 0.13
N VAL A 8 3.57 -6.67 -0.18
CA VAL A 8 3.21 -6.94 -1.57
C VAL A 8 2.15 -5.92 -1.96
N VAL A 9 2.42 -5.15 -3.03
CA VAL A 9 1.46 -4.18 -3.56
C VAL A 9 0.82 -4.76 -4.81
N SER A 10 -0.51 -4.81 -4.80
CA SER A 10 -1.33 -5.25 -5.92
C SER A 10 -2.26 -4.13 -6.34
N ILE A 11 -2.29 -3.82 -7.62
CA ILE A 11 -3.36 -3.03 -8.22
C ILE A 11 -4.52 -3.97 -8.49
N GLN A 12 -5.71 -3.55 -8.08
CA GLN A 12 -6.91 -4.37 -8.06
C GLN A 12 -8.04 -3.65 -8.78
N GLN A 13 -8.85 -4.41 -9.50
CA GLN A 13 -10.22 -4.02 -9.80
C GLN A 13 -11.03 -4.08 -8.50
N ALA A 14 -11.69 -2.98 -8.16
CA ALA A 14 -12.52 -2.89 -6.96
C ALA A 14 -13.80 -3.73 -7.11
N TYR A 15 -14.40 -4.08 -5.97
CA TYR A 15 -15.69 -4.77 -5.87
C TYR A 15 -15.75 -6.19 -6.46
N VAL A 16 -14.60 -6.84 -6.66
CA VAL A 16 -14.53 -8.27 -6.96
C VAL A 16 -14.72 -9.10 -5.70
N SER A 17 -15.33 -10.29 -5.84
CA SER A 17 -15.49 -11.24 -4.73
C SER A 17 -14.21 -12.01 -4.43
N ASP A 18 -13.42 -12.33 -5.46
CA ASP A 18 -12.12 -12.97 -5.33
C ASP A 18 -11.00 -11.95 -5.61
N VAL A 19 -10.13 -11.76 -4.63
CA VAL A 19 -8.99 -10.85 -4.69
C VAL A 19 -7.95 -11.30 -5.72
N ALA A 20 -7.86 -12.61 -5.99
CA ALA A 20 -6.99 -13.11 -7.05
C ALA A 20 -7.52 -12.74 -8.44
N GLU A 21 -8.84 -12.80 -8.65
CA GLU A 21 -9.48 -12.43 -9.93
C GLU A 21 -9.42 -10.93 -10.21
N GLY A 22 -9.44 -10.09 -9.16
CA GLY A 22 -9.32 -8.64 -9.31
C GLY A 22 -7.91 -8.14 -9.58
N HIS A 23 -6.89 -9.00 -9.54
CA HIS A 23 -5.52 -8.56 -9.72
C HIS A 23 -5.25 -8.05 -11.16
N LEU A 24 -4.80 -6.80 -11.26
CA LEU A 24 -4.48 -6.16 -12.55
C LEU A 24 -2.97 -6.07 -12.79
N ALA A 25 -2.21 -5.66 -11.76
CA ALA A 25 -0.77 -5.47 -11.88
C ALA A 25 -0.07 -5.51 -10.51
N PHE A 26 1.22 -5.83 -10.53
CA PHE A 26 2.12 -5.61 -9.40
C PHE A 26 2.56 -4.16 -9.33
N ALA A 27 2.87 -3.72 -8.13
CA ALA A 27 3.41 -2.40 -7.89
C ALA A 27 4.47 -2.43 -6.80
N ALA A 28 5.19 -1.32 -6.66
CA ALA A 28 6.07 -1.06 -5.53
C ALA A 28 5.58 0.17 -4.78
N LEU A 29 5.63 0.13 -3.44
CA LEU A 29 5.41 1.32 -2.63
C LEU A 29 6.70 2.16 -2.68
N VAL A 30 6.64 3.34 -3.28
CA VAL A 30 7.81 4.23 -3.45
C VAL A 30 7.78 5.42 -2.49
N ALA A 31 6.60 5.75 -1.97
CA ALA A 31 6.38 6.67 -0.85
C ALA A 31 5.14 6.22 -0.07
N HIS A 32 4.90 6.77 1.12
CA HIS A 32 3.72 6.42 1.92
C HIS A 32 2.40 6.59 1.14
N ASP A 33 2.33 7.54 0.22
CA ASP A 33 1.14 7.88 -0.55
C ASP A 33 1.34 7.66 -2.06
N CYS A 34 2.37 6.93 -2.48
CA CYS A 34 2.68 6.74 -3.90
C CYS A 34 3.16 5.32 -4.21
N VAL A 35 2.55 4.70 -5.22
CA VAL A 35 2.95 3.40 -5.75
C VAL A 35 3.37 3.51 -7.21
N ALA A 36 4.45 2.82 -7.57
CA ALA A 36 4.93 2.70 -8.94
C ALA A 36 4.40 1.39 -9.55
N VAL A 37 3.87 1.46 -10.77
CA VAL A 37 3.27 0.32 -11.50
C VAL A 37 3.95 0.18 -12.86
N PRO A 38 4.56 -0.97 -13.18
CA PRO A 38 5.15 -1.20 -14.49
C PRO A 38 4.07 -1.36 -15.57
N GLY A 39 4.40 -0.99 -16.81
CA GLY A 39 3.55 -1.25 -17.96
C GLY A 39 3.44 -2.74 -18.33
N PRO A 40 2.50 -3.09 -19.22
CA PRO A 40 1.58 -2.18 -19.94
C PRO A 40 0.45 -1.58 -19.07
N LEU A 41 -0.03 -0.38 -19.45
CA LEU A 41 -0.90 0.48 -18.61
C LEU A 41 -2.27 0.82 -19.25
N ASP A 42 -2.69 0.09 -20.29
CA ASP A 42 -3.92 0.43 -21.03
C ASP A 42 -5.17 0.38 -20.15
N TRP A 43 -5.22 -0.57 -19.21
CA TRP A 43 -6.31 -0.73 -18.24
C TRP A 43 -6.48 0.47 -17.31
N LEU A 44 -5.43 1.27 -17.07
CA LEU A 44 -5.48 2.45 -16.20
C LEU A 44 -6.32 3.58 -16.81
N ARG A 45 -6.54 3.55 -18.12
CA ARG A 45 -7.35 4.53 -18.86
C ARG A 45 -8.82 4.12 -18.96
N ASP A 46 -9.17 2.90 -18.57
CA ASP A 46 -10.55 2.44 -18.60
C ASP A 46 -11.31 2.90 -17.36
N GLU A 47 -12.08 3.98 -17.49
CA GLU A 47 -12.90 4.56 -16.42
C GLU A 47 -13.97 3.59 -15.89
N LYS A 48 -14.26 2.49 -16.60
CA LYS A 48 -15.23 1.48 -16.17
C LYS A 48 -14.64 0.51 -15.15
N ILE A 49 -13.31 0.52 -14.97
CA ILE A 49 -12.62 -0.32 -14.01
C ILE A 49 -12.36 0.52 -12.75
N PRO A 50 -13.20 0.41 -11.70
CA PRO A 50 -12.89 1.07 -10.44
C PRO A 50 -11.62 0.43 -9.87
N LEU A 51 -10.66 1.27 -9.43
CA LEU A 51 -9.35 0.79 -8.99
C LEU A 51 -9.20 0.87 -7.47
N GLU A 52 -8.52 -0.12 -6.91
CA GLU A 52 -8.01 -0.13 -5.54
C GLU A 52 -6.54 -0.56 -5.53
N VAL A 53 -5.78 -0.01 -4.58
CA VAL A 53 -4.42 -0.46 -4.26
C VAL A 53 -4.51 -1.30 -3.00
N LEU A 54 -4.10 -2.55 -3.11
CA LEU A 54 -4.05 -3.51 -2.03
C LEU A 54 -2.61 -3.65 -1.54
N LEU A 55 -2.36 -3.31 -0.27
CA LEU A 55 -1.07 -3.53 0.38
C LEU A 55 -1.18 -4.70 1.34
N ILE A 56 -0.43 -5.76 1.07
CA ILE A 56 -0.51 -7.03 1.79
C ILE A 56 0.74 -7.18 2.64
N PRO A 57 0.63 -7.38 3.97
CA PRO A 57 1.79 -7.65 4.81
C PRO A 57 2.48 -8.95 4.40
N VAL A 58 3.82 -8.96 4.41
CA VAL A 58 4.61 -10.14 4.01
C VAL A 58 5.68 -10.44 5.04
N GLY A 59 5.52 -11.56 5.73
CA GLY A 59 6.44 -12.00 6.77
C GLY A 59 6.32 -11.18 8.07
N GLY A 60 6.44 -11.88 9.19
CA GLY A 60 6.26 -11.34 10.54
C GLY A 60 5.67 -12.42 11.45
N GLU A 61 5.98 -12.36 12.74
CA GLU A 61 5.38 -13.25 13.75
C GLU A 61 3.94 -12.83 14.09
N GLU A 62 3.60 -11.55 13.85
CA GLU A 62 2.25 -11.01 14.03
C GLU A 62 1.54 -10.81 12.69
N PRO A 63 0.21 -11.05 12.63
CA PRO A 63 -0.58 -10.78 11.45
C PRO A 63 -0.60 -9.27 11.17
N GLY A 64 0.03 -8.84 10.09
CA GLY A 64 -0.02 -7.44 9.65
C GLY A 64 -1.41 -7.05 9.16
N VAL A 65 -1.57 -5.78 8.73
CA VAL A 65 -2.85 -5.25 8.26
C VAL A 65 -2.91 -5.11 6.75
N VAL A 66 -3.73 -5.91 6.07
CA VAL A 66 -4.11 -5.60 4.68
C VAL A 66 -4.74 -4.20 4.62
N GLU A 67 -4.21 -3.35 3.74
CA GLU A 67 -4.79 -2.03 3.44
C GLU A 67 -5.38 -2.02 2.04
N ARG A 68 -6.60 -1.47 1.91
CA ARG A 68 -7.23 -1.14 0.64
C ARG A 68 -7.34 0.37 0.52
N ILE A 69 -6.64 0.94 -0.45
CA ILE A 69 -6.59 2.39 -0.62
C ILE A 69 -6.92 2.74 -2.06
N ARG A 70 -7.88 3.64 -2.27
CA ARG A 70 -8.19 4.12 -3.62
C ARG A 70 -7.07 5.02 -4.15
N PRO A 71 -6.74 4.96 -5.45
CA PRO A 71 -5.92 5.98 -6.07
C PRO A 71 -6.72 7.28 -6.18
N ALA A 72 -6.09 8.41 -5.86
CA ALA A 72 -6.62 9.76 -6.03
C ALA A 72 -6.22 10.39 -7.37
N ARG A 73 -5.02 10.08 -7.87
CA ARG A 73 -4.54 10.48 -9.19
C ARG A 73 -3.53 9.48 -9.73
N ALA A 74 -3.32 9.50 -11.05
CA ALA A 74 -2.31 8.70 -11.73
C ALA A 74 -1.48 9.57 -12.68
N GLU A 75 -0.17 9.35 -12.70
CA GLU A 75 0.76 9.98 -13.64
C GLU A 75 1.52 8.90 -14.40
N ILE A 76 1.44 8.90 -15.74
CA ILE A 76 2.17 7.94 -16.59
C ILE A 76 3.40 8.62 -17.15
N ILE A 77 4.58 8.07 -16.87
CA ILE A 77 5.87 8.61 -17.29
C ILE A 77 6.62 7.55 -18.09
N GLY A 78 7.11 7.94 -19.26
CA GLY A 78 7.89 7.07 -20.13
C GLY A 78 8.36 7.79 -21.39
N PHE A 79 9.12 7.07 -22.23
CA PHE A 79 9.58 7.60 -23.51
C PHE A 79 8.53 7.39 -24.60
N ALA A 80 8.25 8.43 -25.39
CA ALA A 80 7.35 8.32 -26.55
C ALA A 80 7.82 7.26 -27.56
N SER A 81 9.13 7.01 -27.65
CA SER A 81 9.70 5.98 -28.52
C SER A 81 9.59 4.55 -27.99
N HIS A 82 9.16 4.35 -26.74
CA HIS A 82 9.06 3.05 -26.06
C HIS A 82 7.95 3.07 -25.00
N PRO A 83 6.68 3.27 -25.41
CA PRO A 83 5.55 3.44 -24.48
C PRO A 83 5.28 2.21 -23.59
N GLU A 84 5.65 1.01 -24.03
CA GLU A 84 5.53 -0.24 -23.27
C GLU A 84 6.42 -0.28 -22.03
N GLY A 85 7.52 0.50 -22.03
CA GLY A 85 8.43 0.67 -20.90
C GLY A 85 8.02 1.78 -19.94
N ALA A 86 6.82 2.36 -20.08
CA ALA A 86 6.32 3.38 -19.18
C ALA A 86 6.00 2.83 -17.78
N VAL A 87 6.03 3.71 -16.79
CA VAL A 87 5.61 3.44 -15.41
C VAL A 87 4.50 4.41 -15.03
N ALA A 88 3.48 3.91 -14.34
CA ALA A 88 2.47 4.75 -13.70
C ALA A 88 2.84 4.99 -12.23
N PHE A 89 2.73 6.23 -11.78
CA PHE A 89 2.74 6.61 -10.39
C PHE A 89 1.29 6.86 -9.95
N LEU A 90 0.76 5.98 -9.10
CA LEU A 90 -0.55 6.14 -8.52
C LEU A 90 -0.40 6.78 -7.14
N TYR A 91 -1.01 7.94 -6.96
CA TYR A 91 -1.03 8.63 -5.68
C TYR A 91 -2.28 8.22 -4.92
N LEU A 92 -2.10 7.80 -3.67
CA LEU A 92 -3.13 7.21 -2.84
C LEU A 92 -4.02 8.29 -2.21
N ALA A 93 -5.31 8.00 -2.03
CA ALA A 93 -6.27 8.91 -1.40
C ALA A 93 -5.98 9.15 0.10
N GLN A 94 -5.19 8.27 0.70
CA GLN A 94 -4.63 8.44 2.04
C GLN A 94 -3.25 7.76 2.07
N PRO A 95 -2.33 8.23 2.93
CA PRO A 95 -1.05 7.55 3.13
C PRO A 95 -1.25 6.14 3.69
N SER A 96 -0.46 5.19 3.20
CA SER A 96 -0.30 3.85 3.75
C SER A 96 0.46 3.87 5.07
N ARG A 97 0.11 2.95 5.98
CA ARG A 97 0.88 2.70 7.20
C ARG A 97 2.21 2.02 6.94
N TYR A 98 2.36 1.38 5.79
CA TYR A 98 3.59 0.71 5.40
C TYR A 98 4.63 1.75 4.97
N CYS A 99 5.89 1.49 5.32
CA CYS A 99 7.02 2.26 4.83
C CYS A 99 7.57 1.59 3.57
N PRO A 100 7.92 2.36 2.54
CA PRO A 100 8.73 1.84 1.44
C PRO A 100 10.08 1.35 1.99
N THR A 101 10.51 0.17 1.56
CA THR A 101 11.83 -0.41 1.90
C THR A 101 12.88 -0.08 0.85
N ALA A 102 12.46 0.27 -0.37
CA ALA A 102 13.34 0.82 -1.38
C ALA A 102 14.03 2.10 -0.85
N GLY A 103 15.28 2.30 -1.25
CA GLY A 103 16.09 3.43 -0.77
C GLY A 103 15.56 4.76 -1.29
N VAL A 104 16.14 5.85 -0.78
CA VAL A 104 15.88 7.19 -1.34
C VAL A 104 16.39 7.21 -2.80
N LEU A 105 15.46 7.25 -3.75
CA LEU A 105 15.76 7.38 -5.17
C LEU A 105 16.45 8.72 -5.42
N ARG A 106 17.70 8.67 -5.88
CA ARG A 106 18.44 9.86 -6.30
C ARG A 106 18.24 10.10 -7.79
N ALA A 107 17.87 11.33 -8.14
CA ALA A 107 17.64 11.71 -9.53
C ALA A 107 18.85 11.41 -10.43
N GLU A 108 20.07 11.68 -9.94
CA GLU A 108 21.31 11.40 -10.68
C GLU A 108 21.52 9.91 -10.98
N ASP A 109 21.14 9.02 -10.07
CA ASP A 109 21.34 7.57 -10.25
C ASP A 109 20.28 7.01 -11.21
N PHE A 110 19.06 7.55 -11.16
CA PHE A 110 18.03 7.27 -12.15
C PHE A 110 18.41 7.78 -13.55
N GLU A 111 18.91 9.01 -13.65
CA GLU A 111 19.36 9.61 -14.91
C GLU A 111 20.53 8.82 -15.53
N LYS A 112 21.51 8.39 -14.72
CA LYS A 112 22.60 7.52 -15.19
C LYS A 112 22.07 6.22 -15.77
N SER A 113 21.07 5.61 -15.14
CA SER A 113 20.47 4.37 -15.63
C SER A 113 19.81 4.57 -17.00
N LEU A 114 19.02 5.63 -17.15
CA LEU A 114 18.39 5.98 -18.44
C LEU A 114 19.43 6.31 -19.52
N SER A 115 20.49 7.04 -19.16
CA SER A 115 21.56 7.45 -20.08
C SER A 115 22.39 6.28 -20.60
N ALA A 116 22.40 5.14 -19.90
CA ALA A 116 23.04 3.90 -20.35
C ALA A 116 22.26 3.20 -21.48
N GLY A 117 21.17 3.79 -21.97
CA GLY A 117 20.34 3.26 -23.04
C GLY A 117 19.16 2.40 -22.56
N GLU A 118 18.93 2.33 -21.25
CA GLU A 118 17.73 1.69 -20.69
C GLU A 118 16.51 2.58 -20.97
N LYS A 119 15.53 2.03 -21.68
CA LYS A 119 14.28 2.71 -22.03
C LYS A 119 13.08 2.21 -21.21
N ASP A 120 13.25 1.09 -20.52
CA ASP A 120 12.28 0.55 -19.58
C ASP A 120 12.43 1.29 -18.24
N MET A 121 11.45 2.13 -17.94
CA MET A 121 11.45 2.97 -16.73
C MET A 121 11.46 2.13 -15.45
N TRP A 122 10.85 0.93 -15.47
CA TRP A 122 10.85 0.04 -14.32
C TRP A 122 12.25 -0.51 -14.05
N LYS A 123 12.95 -0.98 -15.09
CA LYS A 123 14.34 -1.44 -14.96
C LYS A 123 15.27 -0.32 -14.50
N ALA A 124 15.05 0.91 -14.99
CA ALA A 124 15.82 2.06 -14.53
C ALA A 124 15.57 2.37 -13.04
N LEU A 125 14.33 2.23 -12.57
CA LEU A 125 13.99 2.37 -11.14
C LEU A 125 14.63 1.25 -10.30
N GLU A 126 14.63 0.00 -10.78
CA GLU A 126 15.30 -1.11 -10.11
C GLU A 126 16.81 -0.88 -10.00
N ALA A 127 17.45 -0.46 -11.10
CA ALA A 127 18.88 -0.17 -11.15
C ALA A 127 19.28 0.99 -10.23
N ALA A 128 18.42 2.00 -10.09
CA ALA A 128 18.60 3.13 -9.20
C ALA A 128 18.20 2.83 -7.73
N GLY A 129 17.71 1.61 -7.43
CA GLY A 129 17.28 1.21 -6.10
C GLY A 129 15.99 1.91 -5.61
N GLY A 130 15.22 2.50 -6.52
CA GLY A 130 13.94 3.17 -6.23
C GLY A 130 12.75 2.22 -6.12
N VAL A 131 12.88 1.00 -6.65
CA VAL A 131 11.91 -0.09 -6.46
C VAL A 131 12.65 -1.40 -6.20
N PRO A 132 11.99 -2.41 -5.61
CA PRO A 132 12.59 -3.71 -5.37
C PRO A 132 12.82 -4.43 -6.69
N THR A 133 13.91 -5.18 -6.77
CA THR A 133 14.14 -6.06 -7.91
C THR A 133 13.06 -7.14 -7.95
N ARG A 134 12.45 -7.38 -9.12
CA ARG A 134 11.45 -8.46 -9.31
C ARG A 134 11.86 -9.82 -8.75
N ALA A 135 13.16 -10.16 -8.78
CA ALA A 135 13.68 -11.41 -8.24
C ALA A 135 13.54 -11.55 -6.71
N GLN A 136 13.33 -10.43 -6.00
CA GLN A 136 13.14 -10.38 -4.55
C GLN A 136 11.67 -10.22 -4.15
N ALA A 137 10.78 -9.99 -5.13
CA ALA A 137 9.36 -9.84 -4.86
C ALA A 137 8.80 -11.17 -4.30
N PRO A 138 8.08 -11.15 -3.18
CA PRO A 138 7.40 -12.33 -2.66
C PRO A 138 6.46 -12.92 -3.73
N SER A 139 6.21 -14.23 -3.66
CA SER A 139 5.20 -14.86 -4.53
C SER A 139 3.85 -14.19 -4.29
N TRP A 140 3.42 -13.40 -5.26
CA TRP A 140 2.18 -12.65 -5.18
C TRP A 140 0.97 -13.55 -5.05
N ASP A 141 0.96 -14.69 -5.74
CA ASP A 141 -0.08 -15.72 -5.61
C ASP A 141 -0.21 -16.20 -4.16
N ALA A 142 0.93 -16.39 -3.49
CA ALA A 142 0.93 -16.75 -2.08
C ALA A 142 0.37 -15.61 -1.22
N ALA A 143 0.73 -14.35 -1.50
CA ALA A 143 0.24 -13.18 -0.77
C ALA A 143 -1.27 -12.95 -0.96
N LEU A 144 -1.80 -13.04 -2.19
CA LEU A 144 -3.22 -12.83 -2.46
C LEU A 144 -4.08 -13.89 -1.75
N ARG A 145 -3.60 -15.14 -1.68
CA ARG A 145 -4.29 -16.23 -0.97
C ARG A 145 -4.41 -16.02 0.54
N THR A 146 -3.58 -15.18 1.16
CA THR A 146 -3.68 -14.89 2.61
C THR A 146 -4.64 -13.75 2.92
N VAL A 147 -5.01 -12.93 1.93
CA VAL A 147 -5.78 -11.69 2.13
C VAL A 147 -7.09 -11.94 2.88
N SER A 148 -7.90 -12.89 2.40
CA SER A 148 -9.21 -13.18 3.01
C SER A 148 -9.09 -13.57 4.48
N GLY A 149 -8.08 -14.38 4.83
CA GLY A 149 -7.83 -14.79 6.21
C GLY A 149 -7.39 -13.64 7.10
N ILE A 150 -6.55 -12.73 6.58
CA ILE A 150 -6.11 -11.54 7.30
C ILE A 150 -7.27 -10.57 7.51
N GLU A 151 -8.05 -10.28 6.48
CA GLU A 151 -9.22 -9.39 6.58
C GLU A 151 -10.29 -9.95 7.52
N GLU A 152 -10.50 -11.26 7.53
CA GLU A 152 -11.41 -11.89 8.49
C GLU A 152 -10.91 -11.73 9.93
N ALA A 153 -9.61 -11.96 10.17
CA ALA A 153 -9.00 -11.74 11.48
C ALA A 153 -9.17 -10.27 11.94
N GLN A 154 -8.91 -9.31 11.06
CA GLN A 154 -9.12 -7.88 11.35
C GLN A 154 -10.58 -7.56 11.70
N ARG A 155 -11.54 -8.10 10.94
CA ARG A 155 -12.97 -7.90 11.23
C ARG A 155 -13.36 -8.44 12.60
N ARG A 156 -12.81 -9.60 13.00
CA ARG A 156 -13.05 -10.17 14.34
C ARG A 156 -12.47 -9.31 15.46
N GLU A 157 -11.34 -8.65 15.22
CA GLU A 157 -10.70 -7.78 16.21
C GLU A 157 -11.37 -6.40 16.34
N LEU A 158 -12.04 -5.93 15.28
CA LEU A 158 -12.68 -4.62 15.24
C LEU A 158 -13.84 -4.51 16.23
N VAL A 159 -14.62 -5.59 16.39
CA VAL A 159 -15.80 -5.61 17.25
C VAL A 159 -15.44 -6.22 18.59
N ARG A 160 -15.31 -5.37 19.62
CA ARG A 160 -15.18 -5.82 21.01
C ARG A 160 -16.51 -5.63 21.73
N THR A 161 -17.09 -6.73 22.19
CA THR A 161 -18.27 -6.72 23.04
C THR A 161 -17.84 -6.75 24.50
N GLU A 162 -17.92 -5.60 25.16
CA GLU A 162 -17.80 -5.50 26.61
C GLU A 162 -19.20 -5.40 27.21
N LEU A 163 -19.64 -6.42 27.96
CA LEU A 163 -20.91 -6.42 28.68
C LEU A 163 -20.65 -6.08 30.14
N PHE A 164 -21.43 -5.13 30.67
CA PHE A 164 -21.32 -4.63 32.03
C PHE A 164 -22.55 -5.00 32.84
N GLN A 165 -22.36 -5.27 34.12
CA GLN A 165 -23.45 -5.69 35.01
C GLN A 165 -24.20 -4.50 35.61
N THR A 166 -23.58 -3.31 35.63
CA THR A 166 -24.17 -2.13 36.25
C THR A 166 -24.14 -0.90 35.36
N ALA A 167 -25.11 0.00 35.57
CA ALA A 167 -25.13 1.31 34.91
C ALA A 167 -23.89 2.15 35.26
N ALA A 168 -23.32 1.98 36.46
CA ALA A 168 -22.11 2.67 36.89
C ALA A 168 -20.87 2.23 36.06
N GLU A 169 -20.73 0.93 35.79
CA GLU A 169 -19.65 0.41 34.94
C GLU A 169 -19.76 0.93 33.49
N VAL A 170 -20.97 0.94 32.93
CA VAL A 170 -21.22 1.54 31.60
C VAL A 170 -20.87 3.02 31.61
N ALA A 171 -21.29 3.75 32.64
CA ALA A 171 -21.03 5.19 32.75
C ALA A 171 -19.52 5.50 32.81
N VAL A 172 -18.72 4.70 33.51
CA VAL A 172 -17.25 4.85 33.54
C VAL A 172 -16.62 4.61 32.18
N LYS A 173 -17.12 3.63 31.42
CA LYS A 173 -16.57 3.30 30.09
C LYS A 173 -16.94 4.35 29.03
N VAL A 174 -18.19 4.81 29.03
CA VAL A 174 -18.72 5.80 28.06
C VAL A 174 -18.25 7.22 28.37
N CYS A 175 -18.18 7.56 29.65
CA CYS A 175 -17.67 8.84 30.14
C CYS A 175 -16.32 8.62 30.83
N PRO A 176 -15.26 8.25 30.10
CA PRO A 176 -13.95 8.08 30.72
C PRO A 176 -13.59 9.41 31.40
N PRO A 177 -13.05 9.38 32.63
CA PRO A 177 -12.61 10.60 33.27
C PRO A 177 -11.64 11.28 32.31
N MET A 178 -12.00 12.48 31.84
CA MET A 178 -11.08 13.30 31.07
C MET A 178 -9.81 13.37 31.90
N LYS A 179 -8.71 12.78 31.41
CA LYS A 179 -7.39 12.99 32.01
C LYS A 179 -7.22 14.50 32.01
N GLY A 180 -7.36 15.09 33.20
CA GLY A 180 -7.60 16.51 33.32
C GLY A 180 -6.53 17.29 32.56
N CYS A 181 -6.97 18.23 31.73
CA CYS A 181 -6.16 19.40 31.44
C CYS A 181 -5.89 20.07 32.80
N ARG A 182 -4.79 19.70 33.47
CA ARG A 182 -4.25 20.47 34.59
C ARG A 182 -3.82 21.82 34.00
N GLY A 183 -4.69 22.80 34.06
CA GLY A 183 -4.38 24.10 33.49
C GLY A 183 -5.55 25.08 33.45
N PHE A 184 -6.29 25.23 34.54
CA PHE A 184 -7.01 26.47 34.81
C PHE A 184 -7.09 26.67 36.32
N VAL A 185 -5.99 27.14 36.90
CA VAL A 185 -6.05 27.88 38.16
C VAL A 185 -6.28 29.33 37.75
N ARG A 186 -7.50 29.84 37.98
CA ARG A 186 -7.74 31.29 38.00
C ARG A 186 -7.26 31.85 39.33
N PRO A 187 -6.54 32.97 39.30
CA PRO A 187 -6.92 34.18 40.01
C PRO A 187 -7.74 35.07 39.09
#